data_AF-A0A0J5FVD4-F1
#
_entry.id   AF-A0A0J5FVD4-F1
#
_cell.length_a   1.000
_cell.length_b   1.000
_cell.length_c   1.000
_cell.angle_alpha   90.00
_cell.angle_beta   90.00
_cell.angle_gamma   90.00
#
_symmetry.space_group_name_H-M   'P 1'
#
loop_
_entity.id
_entity.type
_entity.pdbx_description
1 polymer ?
#
loop_
_entity_poly.entity_id
_entity_poly.type
_entity_poly.pdbx_seq_one_letter_code
_entity_poly.pdbx_strand_id
1 'polypeptide(L)'
;MTSPNRDCCLKIFHNNNQLAESNDTDYFSCFIDLRNQLKDIVFLCKGAKINVFPSAMQRDMGLGKVAYETTLGQHGLPQDMVHIFDFEDKNVDVTPEEQGKFHLQWFESLR
;
A
#
# COMPACT_ATOMS: atom_id res chain seq x y z
N MET A 1 0.66 25.77 -1.88
CA MET A 1 2.09 25.47 -1.71
C MET A 1 2.29 24.10 -2.32
N THR A 2 2.88 24.04 -3.51
CA THR A 2 3.16 22.76 -4.18
C THR A 2 4.27 22.07 -3.40
N SER A 3 3.97 20.93 -2.79
CA SER A 3 4.97 20.04 -2.22
C SER A 3 6.11 19.82 -3.24
N PRO A 4 7.38 19.70 -2.80
CA PRO A 4 8.49 19.46 -3.71
C PRO A 4 8.18 18.25 -4.59
N ASN A 5 8.65 18.25 -5.84
CA ASN A 5 8.46 17.14 -6.78
C ASN A 5 9.00 15.86 -6.12
N ARG A 6 8.10 15.05 -5.56
CA ARG A 6 8.43 13.79 -4.92
C ARG A 6 8.27 12.74 -6.01
N ASP A 7 9.39 12.24 -6.48
CA ASP A 7 9.42 11.17 -7.47
C ASP A 7 9.95 9.92 -6.74
N CYS A 8 9.04 9.11 -6.21
CA CYS A 8 9.34 7.77 -5.73
C CYS A 8 9.33 6.81 -6.92
N CYS A 9 10.21 5.81 -6.88
CA CYS A 9 10.33 4.80 -7.92
C CYS A 9 10.40 3.41 -7.30
N LEU A 10 9.64 2.46 -7.83
CA LEU A 10 9.77 1.03 -7.54
C LEU A 10 10.01 0.26 -8.83
N LYS A 11 10.94 -0.70 -8.77
CA LYS A 11 11.29 -1.57 -9.89
C LYS A 11 11.32 -3.01 -9.40
N ILE A 12 10.75 -3.92 -10.18
CA ILE A 12 10.75 -5.36 -9.89
C ILE A 12 11.64 -6.05 -10.92
N PHE A 13 12.57 -6.86 -10.42
CA PHE A 13 13.46 -7.67 -11.24
C PHE A 13 13.24 -9.16 -10.93
N HIS A 14 13.27 -10.00 -11.97
CA HIS A 14 13.28 -11.45 -11.85
C HIS A 14 14.30 -12.02 -12.83
N ASN A 15 15.23 -12.84 -12.34
CA ASN A 15 16.34 -13.39 -13.13
C ASN A 15 17.12 -12.31 -13.91
N ASN A 16 17.43 -11.18 -13.24
CA ASN A 16 18.08 -9.98 -13.81
C ASN A 16 17.28 -9.24 -14.90
N ASN A 17 16.07 -9.67 -15.22
CA ASN A 17 15.19 -8.95 -16.14
C ASN A 17 14.25 -8.03 -15.35
N GLN A 18 14.15 -6.78 -15.77
CA GLN A 18 13.14 -5.87 -15.22
C GLN A 18 11.75 -6.32 -15.68
N LEU A 19 10.88 -6.67 -14.73
CA LEU A 19 9.51 -7.07 -15.00
C LEU A 19 8.56 -5.89 -15.08
N ALA A 20 8.73 -4.91 -14.18
CA ALA A 20 7.87 -3.75 -14.08
C ALA A 20 8.58 -2.59 -13.38
N GLU A 21 8.11 -1.39 -13.63
CA GLU A 21 8.57 -0.15 -13.02
C GLU A 21 7.38 0.79 -12.81
N SER A 22 7.41 1.53 -11.70
CA SER A 22 6.42 2.54 -11.39
C SER A 22 7.08 3.78 -10.79
N ASN A 23 6.51 4.95 -11.11
CA ASN A 23 6.94 6.24 -10.58
C ASN A 23 5.71 7.01 -10.09
N ASP A 24 5.72 7.45 -8.84
CA ASP A 24 4.63 8.20 -8.22
C ASP A 24 5.16 9.05 -7.05
N THR A 25 4.29 9.84 -6.44
CA THR A 25 4.52 10.72 -5.29
C THR A 25 4.88 9.99 -4.00
N ASP A 26 4.47 8.73 -3.85
CA ASP A 26 4.77 7.89 -2.69
C ASP A 26 4.92 6.40 -3.06
N TYR A 27 5.59 5.63 -2.19
CA TYR A 27 5.90 4.23 -2.45
C TYR A 27 4.67 3.31 -2.45
N PHE A 28 3.61 3.65 -1.73
CA PHE A 28 2.38 2.86 -1.76
C PHE A 28 1.62 3.05 -3.07
N SER A 29 1.58 4.28 -3.62
CA SER A 29 1.06 4.51 -4.98
C SER A 29 1.87 3.78 -6.04
N CYS A 30 3.21 3.85 -5.97
CA CYS A 30 4.08 3.06 -6.84
C CYS A 30 3.73 1.55 -6.76
N PHE A 31 3.47 1.06 -5.55
CA PHE A 31 3.17 -0.35 -5.34
C PHE A 31 1.79 -0.76 -5.84
N ILE A 32 0.77 0.12 -5.71
CA ILE A 32 -0.55 -0.08 -6.34
C ILE A 32 -0.39 -0.25 -7.86
N ASP A 33 0.37 0.64 -8.50
CA ASP A 33 0.59 0.60 -9.94
C ASP A 33 1.32 -0.68 -10.36
N LEU A 34 2.39 -1.08 -9.64
CA LEU A 34 3.07 -2.37 -9.89
C LEU A 34 2.13 -3.58 -9.76
N ARG A 35 1.24 -3.60 -8.76
CA ARG A 35 0.24 -4.66 -8.60
C ARG A 35 -0.79 -4.67 -9.74
N ASN A 36 -1.12 -3.51 -10.30
CA ASN A 36 -1.98 -3.42 -11.48
C ASN A 36 -1.29 -3.89 -12.77
N GLN A 37 0.03 -3.70 -12.87
CA GLN A 37 0.84 -4.19 -13.99
C GLN A 37 1.06 -5.72 -13.91
N LEU A 38 1.25 -6.26 -12.71
CA LEU A 38 1.63 -7.65 -12.45
C LEU A 38 0.50 -8.46 -11.82
N LYS A 39 -0.67 -8.51 -12.48
CA LYS A 39 -1.89 -9.15 -11.94
C LYS A 39 -1.77 -10.64 -11.66
N ASP A 40 -0.85 -11.32 -12.35
CA ASP A 40 -0.58 -12.75 -12.17
C ASP A 40 0.43 -13.05 -11.04
N ILE A 41 0.91 -12.01 -10.34
CA ILE A 41 1.85 -12.13 -9.22
C ILE A 41 1.15 -11.75 -7.92
N VAL A 42 1.15 -12.69 -6.96
CA VAL A 42 0.74 -12.42 -5.58
C VAL A 42 1.93 -11.91 -4.78
N PHE A 43 1.80 -10.72 -4.23
CA PHE A 43 2.82 -10.11 -3.38
C PHE A 43 2.58 -10.47 -1.92
N LEU A 44 3.51 -11.23 -1.31
CA LEU A 44 3.41 -11.67 0.08
C LEU A 44 3.92 -10.60 1.06
N CYS A 45 3.27 -9.45 1.09
CA CYS A 45 3.61 -8.37 2.01
C CYS A 45 2.39 -7.61 2.54
N LYS A 46 2.59 -6.90 3.66
CA LYS A 46 1.54 -6.09 4.32
C LYS A 46 0.88 -5.10 3.38
N GLY A 47 1.63 -4.48 2.47
CA GLY A 47 1.08 -3.51 1.51
C GLY A 47 0.05 -4.12 0.54
N ALA A 48 0.02 -5.44 0.39
CA ALA A 48 -0.97 -6.16 -0.42
C ALA A 48 -2.18 -6.62 0.39
N LYS A 49 -2.11 -6.59 1.73
CA LYS A 49 -3.17 -7.07 2.62
C LYS A 49 -4.41 -6.17 2.55
N ILE A 50 -5.59 -6.79 2.48
CA ILE A 50 -6.88 -6.10 2.31
C ILE A 50 -7.14 -4.95 3.31
N ASN A 51 -6.73 -5.13 4.57
CA ASN A 51 -6.97 -4.18 5.66
C ASN A 51 -5.74 -3.33 5.99
N VAL A 52 -4.73 -3.28 5.12
CA VAL A 52 -3.57 -2.41 5.30
C VAL A 52 -3.66 -1.24 4.33
N PHE A 53 -3.72 -0.02 4.85
CA PHE A 53 -3.76 1.18 4.01
C PHE A 53 -3.10 2.38 4.72
N PRO A 54 -2.29 3.19 4.03
CA PRO A 54 -1.68 4.37 4.64
C PRO A 54 -2.65 5.55 4.70
N SER A 55 -2.62 6.27 5.81
CA SER A 55 -3.26 7.59 5.92
C SER A 55 -2.60 8.62 5.01
N ALA A 56 -3.31 9.71 4.71
CA ALA A 56 -2.74 10.86 3.97
C ALA A 56 -1.45 11.39 4.63
N MET A 57 -1.42 11.45 5.97
CA MET A 57 -0.23 11.89 6.72
C MET A 57 0.96 10.92 6.54
N GLN A 58 0.72 9.61 6.50
CA GLN A 58 1.78 8.61 6.27
C GLN A 58 2.31 8.65 4.84
N ARG A 59 1.47 8.97 3.85
CA ARG A 59 1.90 9.24 2.48
C ARG A 59 2.76 10.52 2.42
N ASP A 60 2.28 11.60 3.04
CA ASP A 60 2.94 12.90 2.97
C ASP A 60 4.22 13.00 3.80
N MET A 61 4.32 12.36 4.96
CA MET A 61 5.49 12.47 5.84
C MET A 61 6.40 11.25 5.75
N GLY A 62 5.84 10.07 5.48
CA GLY A 62 6.54 8.79 5.46
C GLY A 62 6.83 8.24 4.06
N LEU A 63 6.47 8.97 3.00
CA LEU A 63 6.52 8.52 1.60
C LEU A 63 5.73 7.21 1.37
N GLY A 64 4.68 6.96 2.16
CA GLY A 64 3.83 5.78 1.98
C GLY A 64 4.47 4.44 2.39
N LYS A 65 5.61 4.45 3.09
CA LYS A 65 6.30 3.21 3.52
C LYS A 65 5.67 2.53 4.73
N VAL A 66 4.83 3.26 5.46
CA VAL A 66 4.14 2.80 6.67
C VAL A 66 2.64 2.96 6.45
N ALA A 67 1.87 1.98 6.89
CA ALA A 67 0.42 1.96 6.79
C ALA A 67 -0.19 1.48 8.11
N TYR A 68 -1.49 1.68 8.29
CA TYR A 68 -2.22 1.05 9.39
C TYR A 68 -2.78 -0.28 8.93
N GLU A 69 -2.64 -1.32 9.76
CA GLU A 69 -3.45 -2.54 9.67
C GLU A 69 -4.75 -2.34 10.47
N THR A 70 -5.85 -2.08 9.78
CA THR A 70 -7.08 -1.63 10.40
C THR A 70 -8.07 -2.75 10.68
N THR A 71 -8.95 -2.51 11.65
CA THR A 71 -10.11 -3.37 11.96
C THR A 71 -11.38 -2.52 11.88
N LEU A 72 -12.44 -3.04 11.25
CA LEU A 72 -13.72 -2.33 11.17
C LEU A 72 -14.25 -2.02 12.58
N GLY A 73 -14.75 -0.80 12.77
CA GLY A 73 -15.23 -0.29 14.06
C GLY A 73 -14.13 0.10 15.05
N GLN A 74 -12.85 0.03 14.66
CA GLN A 74 -11.71 0.41 15.50
C GLN A 74 -10.86 1.48 14.83
N HIS A 75 -10.55 2.55 15.56
CA HIS A 75 -9.60 3.57 15.10
C HIS A 75 -8.22 2.95 14.93
N GLY A 76 -7.51 3.35 13.88
CA GLY A 76 -6.11 2.98 13.69
C GLY A 76 -5.24 3.71 14.72
N LEU A 77 -4.47 2.95 15.49
CA LEU A 77 -3.58 3.46 16.53
C LEU A 77 -2.12 3.32 16.11
N PRO A 78 -1.19 4.07 16.73
CA PRO A 78 0.24 3.96 16.41
C PRO A 78 0.81 2.53 16.49
N GLN A 79 0.26 1.68 17.35
CA GLN A 79 0.63 0.27 17.51
C GLN A 79 0.21 -0.62 16.33
N ASP A 80 -0.75 -0.16 15.52
CA ASP A 80 -1.25 -0.86 14.33
C ASP A 80 -0.45 -0.49 13.07
N MET A 81 0.61 0.32 13.22
CA MET A 81 1.47 0.70 12.11
C MET A 81 2.36 -0.47 11.69
N VAL A 82 2.37 -0.74 10.38
CA VAL A 82 3.17 -1.79 9.74
C VAL A 82 3.95 -1.22 8.56
N HIS A 83 5.09 -1.83 8.20
CA HIS A 83 5.77 -1.46 6.95
C HIS A 83 5.17 -2.23 5.78
N ILE A 84 4.95 -1.55 4.66
CA ILE A 84 4.23 -2.12 3.50
C ILE A 84 4.95 -3.30 2.83
N PHE A 85 6.25 -3.49 3.09
CA PHE A 85 7.03 -4.61 2.57
C PHE A 85 7.36 -5.67 3.63
N ASP A 86 6.85 -5.54 4.86
CA ASP A 86 6.93 -6.62 5.84
C ASP A 86 6.17 -7.84 5.31
N PHE A 87 6.70 -9.03 5.55
CA PHE A 87 6.12 -10.29 5.10
C PHE A 87 4.70 -10.49 5.65
N GLU A 88 3.80 -10.94 4.78
CA GLU A 88 2.44 -11.36 5.13
C GLU A 88 1.91 -12.29 4.03
N ASP A 89 1.22 -13.35 4.42
CA ASP A 89 0.63 -14.32 3.50
C ASP A 89 -0.89 -14.45 3.68
N LYS A 90 -1.49 -13.74 4.63
CA LYS A 90 -2.93 -13.77 4.90
C LYS A 90 -3.65 -12.61 4.26
N ASN A 91 -4.67 -12.90 3.46
CA ASN A 91 -5.55 -11.92 2.81
C ASN A 91 -4.78 -10.90 1.94
N VAL A 92 -3.71 -11.36 1.29
CA VAL A 92 -2.85 -10.55 0.40
C VAL A 92 -3.16 -10.76 -1.08
N ASP A 93 -3.88 -11.83 -1.42
CA ASP A 93 -4.39 -12.08 -2.77
C ASP A 93 -5.69 -11.30 -3.00
N VAL A 94 -5.55 -9.97 -3.04
CA VAL A 94 -6.63 -9.02 -3.32
C VAL A 94 -6.14 -7.98 -4.30
N THR A 95 -7.04 -7.41 -5.08
CA THR A 95 -6.72 -6.32 -6.00
C THR A 95 -6.51 -5.00 -5.24
N PRO A 96 -5.75 -4.05 -5.81
CA PRO A 96 -5.68 -2.70 -5.25
C PRO A 96 -7.05 -2.01 -5.14
N GLU A 97 -7.98 -2.30 -6.05
CA GLU A 97 -9.35 -1.77 -6.00
C GLU A 97 -10.13 -2.30 -4.78
N GLU A 98 -10.05 -3.60 -4.49
CA GLU A 98 -10.69 -4.20 -3.31
C GLU A 98 -10.11 -3.67 -2.01
N GLN A 99 -8.78 -3.52 -1.94
CA GLN A 99 -8.10 -2.90 -0.80
C GLN A 99 -8.56 -1.45 -0.58
N GLY A 100 -8.72 -0.68 -1.67
CA GLY A 100 -9.27 0.68 -1.62
C GLY A 100 -10.73 0.72 -1.15
N LYS A 101 -11.57 -0.23 -1.60
CA LYS A 101 -12.97 -0.36 -1.13
C LYS A 101 -13.03 -0.69 0.35
N PHE A 102 -12.20 -1.62 0.83
CA PHE A 102 -12.12 -1.94 2.26
C PHE A 102 -11.71 -0.72 3.09
N HIS A 103 -10.75 0.07 2.60
CA HIS A 103 -10.34 1.29 3.29
C HIS A 103 -11.49 2.30 3.46
N LEU A 104 -12.33 2.46 2.44
CA LEU A 104 -13.54 3.29 2.52
C LEU A 104 -14.55 2.74 3.53
N GLN A 105 -14.80 1.42 3.51
CA GLN A 105 -15.68 0.75 4.48
C GLN A 105 -15.17 0.93 5.92
N TRP A 106 -13.85 0.86 6.12
CA TRP A 106 -13.25 1.12 7.42
C TRP A 106 -13.53 2.55 7.89
N PHE A 107 -13.36 3.57 7.05
CA PHE A 107 -13.71 4.94 7.42
C PHE A 107 -15.20 5.10 7.77
N GLU A 108 -16.10 4.44 7.04
CA GLU A 108 -17.53 4.46 7.32
C GLU A 108 -17.86 3.78 8.65
N SER A 109 -17.13 2.73 9.03
CA SER A 109 -17.33 2.00 10.29
C SER A 109 -16.93 2.79 11.55
N LEU A 110 -16.24 3.92 11.39
CA LEU A 110 -15.84 4.81 12.49
C LEU A 110 -16.85 5.93 12.76
N ARG A 111 -17.93 6.00 11.98
CA ARG A 111 -18.99 7.00 12.12
C ARG A 111 -19.97 6.67 13.23
#